data_AF-A0A8T5QMS4-F1
#
_entry.id   AF-A0A8T5QMS4-F1
#
_cell.length_a   1.000
_cell.length_b   1.000
_cell.length_c   1.000
_cell.angle_alpha   90.00
_cell.angle_beta   90.00
_cell.angle_gamma   90.00
#
_symmetry.space_group_name_H-M   'P 1'
#
loop_
_entity.id
_entity.type
_entity.pdbx_description
1 polymer ?
#
loop_
_entity_poly.entity_id
_entity_poly.type
_entity_poly.pdbx_seq_one_letter_code
_entity_poly.pdbx_strand_id
1 'polypeptide(L)'
;MKHTTLIWIVLLSFLLALSGCGDKDTEEPVEAEEVVVEDVEEPELPDEGVHEAGPDITEEVVAPDDDEDEETEDDEETTEDGEDEEMTAQNYRVVSLKDLKAYPEEMTVNVGTTVEWRNVNDNLQHIIGWRGQKQMGVTPEPILAGESWSYTFDAPGEITWFSTARPTIQGTIYIEE
;
A
#
# COMPACT_ATOMS: atom_id res chain seq x y z
N MET A 1 38.72 -49.48 -18.86
CA MET A 1 38.82 -48.01 -19.04
C MET A 1 38.24 -47.49 -20.36
N LYS A 2 37.43 -48.26 -21.12
CA LYS A 2 36.80 -47.80 -22.38
C LYS A 2 35.28 -47.57 -22.29
N HIS A 3 34.63 -48.04 -21.22
CA HIS A 3 33.18 -47.90 -21.04
C HIS A 3 32.77 -46.57 -20.38
N THR A 4 33.63 -45.98 -19.54
CA THR A 4 33.35 -44.69 -18.89
C THR A 4 33.34 -43.52 -19.89
N THR A 5 34.17 -43.56 -20.94
CA THR A 5 34.19 -42.54 -21.99
C THR A 5 32.97 -42.61 -22.90
N LEU A 6 32.45 -43.81 -23.17
CA LEU A 6 31.24 -44.03 -23.98
C LEU A 6 29.98 -43.55 -23.26
N ILE A 7 29.90 -43.75 -21.94
CA ILE A 7 28.78 -43.27 -21.11
C ILE A 7 28.76 -41.73 -21.05
N TRP A 8 29.92 -41.09 -20.93
CA TRP A 8 30.01 -39.61 -20.93
C TRP A 8 29.67 -38.99 -22.28
N ILE A 9 30.05 -39.61 -23.40
CA ILE A 9 29.71 -39.11 -24.75
C ILE A 9 28.20 -39.25 -25.02
N VAL A 10 27.56 -40.33 -24.56
CA VAL A 10 26.11 -40.51 -24.71
C VAL A 10 25.33 -39.53 -23.82
N LEU A 11 25.79 -39.27 -22.58
CA LEU A 11 25.19 -38.26 -21.69
C LEU A 11 25.35 -36.83 -22.21
N LEU A 12 26.52 -36.49 -22.79
CA LEU A 12 26.76 -35.18 -23.39
C LEU A 12 25.93 -34.97 -24.68
N SER A 13 25.70 -36.05 -25.44
CA SER A 13 24.86 -36.00 -26.65
C SER A 13 23.37 -35.89 -26.33
N PHE A 14 22.91 -36.48 -25.22
CA PHE A 14 21.52 -36.36 -24.76
C PHE A 14 21.22 -34.96 -24.21
N LEU A 15 22.21 -34.27 -23.63
CA LEU A 15 22.07 -32.89 -23.15
C LEU A 15 21.97 -31.84 -24.27
N LEU A 16 22.44 -32.15 -25.49
CA LEU A 16 22.40 -31.24 -26.65
C LEU A 16 21.14 -31.41 -27.53
N ALA A 17 20.32 -32.44 -27.28
CA ALA A 17 19.12 -32.73 -28.07
C ALA A 17 17.81 -32.12 -27.50
N LEU A 18 17.86 -31.41 -26.36
CA LEU A 18 16.70 -30.70 -25.79
C LEU A 18 16.59 -29.24 -26.29
N SER A 19 17.44 -28.79 -27.21
CA SER A 19 17.45 -27.41 -27.75
C SER A 19 16.81 -27.26 -29.13
N GLY A 20 15.85 -28.11 -29.53
CA GLY A 20 15.36 -28.05 -30.91
C GLY A 20 13.97 -28.64 -31.17
N CYS A 21 12.94 -27.88 -30.83
CA CYS A 21 11.76 -27.61 -31.68
C CYS A 21 10.91 -26.55 -30.96
N GLY A 22 11.23 -25.27 -31.19
CA GLY A 22 10.26 -24.21 -30.98
C GLY A 22 9.27 -24.26 -32.14
N ASP A 23 8.06 -24.73 -31.85
CA ASP A 23 6.89 -24.57 -32.70
C ASP A 23 6.77 -23.10 -33.12
N LYS A 24 6.68 -22.89 -34.43
CA LYS A 24 6.40 -21.58 -35.00
C LYS A 24 4.88 -21.48 -35.04
N ASP A 25 4.29 -21.10 -33.91
CA ASP A 25 2.89 -20.71 -33.92
C ASP A 25 2.73 -19.54 -34.90
N THR A 26 1.95 -19.83 -35.92
CA THR A 26 1.57 -18.93 -36.99
C THR A 26 0.61 -17.92 -36.37
N GLU A 27 1.08 -16.69 -36.19
CA GLU A 27 0.24 -15.55 -35.83
C GLU A 27 -0.76 -15.32 -36.96
N GLU A 28 -2.01 -15.73 -36.77
CA GLU A 28 -3.13 -15.26 -37.57
C GLU A 28 -3.38 -13.79 -37.22
N PRO A 29 -3.56 -12.90 -38.22
CA PRO A 29 -3.93 -11.52 -37.94
C PRO A 29 -5.39 -11.50 -37.49
N VAL A 30 -5.62 -11.23 -36.20
CA VAL A 30 -6.94 -10.83 -35.71
C VAL A 30 -7.29 -9.50 -36.36
N GLU A 31 -8.25 -9.54 -37.29
CA GLU A 31 -8.87 -8.35 -37.85
C GLU A 31 -9.40 -7.48 -36.72
N ALA A 32 -9.02 -6.21 -36.75
CA ALA A 32 -9.58 -5.19 -35.89
C ALA A 32 -11.05 -4.99 -36.28
N GLU A 33 -11.97 -5.61 -35.52
CA GLU A 33 -13.36 -5.17 -35.53
C GLU A 33 -13.42 -3.77 -34.92
N GLU A 34 -13.81 -2.80 -35.74
CA GLU A 34 -14.11 -1.45 -35.31
C GLU A 34 -15.33 -1.50 -34.39
N VAL A 35 -15.09 -1.42 -33.08
CA VAL A 35 -16.15 -1.22 -32.10
C VAL A 35 -16.68 0.19 -32.29
N VAL A 36 -17.86 0.24 -32.90
CA VAL A 36 -18.76 1.40 -32.92
C VAL A 36 -18.96 1.85 -31.48
N VAL A 37 -18.37 2.98 -31.14
CA VAL A 37 -18.71 3.74 -29.93
C VAL A 37 -20.13 4.25 -30.13
N GLU A 38 -21.10 3.49 -29.61
CA GLU A 38 -22.43 4.03 -29.34
C GLU A 38 -22.29 5.11 -28.27
N ASP A 39 -22.87 6.26 -28.61
CA ASP A 39 -23.04 7.48 -27.85
C ASP A 39 -23.47 7.15 -26.41
N VAL A 40 -22.53 7.25 -25.47
CA VAL A 40 -22.85 7.18 -24.04
C VAL A 40 -23.41 8.55 -23.68
N GLU A 41 -24.74 8.62 -23.56
CA GLU A 41 -25.45 9.75 -23.00
C GLU A 41 -24.84 10.12 -21.63
N GLU A 42 -24.45 11.38 -21.53
CA GLU A 42 -23.96 12.04 -20.33
C GLU A 42 -25.04 11.98 -19.25
N PRO A 43 -24.77 11.40 -18.06
CA PRO A 43 -25.76 11.39 -17.00
C PRO A 43 -25.95 12.81 -16.47
N GLU A 44 -27.15 13.37 -16.66
CA GLU A 44 -27.55 14.64 -16.05
C GLU A 44 -27.43 14.56 -14.53
N LEU A 45 -26.65 15.48 -13.97
CA LEU A 45 -26.48 15.67 -12.54
C LEU A 45 -27.84 15.96 -11.88
N PRO A 46 -28.21 15.29 -10.77
CA PRO A 46 -29.35 15.71 -9.99
C PRO A 46 -29.10 17.07 -9.33
N ASP A 47 -30.02 17.99 -9.61
CA ASP A 47 -30.24 19.29 -8.96
C ASP A 47 -30.51 19.09 -7.46
N GLU A 48 -29.46 19.12 -6.64
CA GLU A 48 -29.59 19.10 -5.19
C GLU A 48 -29.94 20.49 -4.68
N GLY A 49 -31.18 20.58 -4.20
CA GLY A 49 -31.82 21.78 -3.72
C GLY A 49 -31.04 22.49 -2.61
N VAL A 50 -31.15 23.82 -2.70
CA VAL A 50 -30.87 24.81 -1.67
C VAL A 50 -31.48 24.38 -0.33
N HIS A 51 -30.61 24.02 0.62
CA HIS A 51 -30.96 24.03 2.04
C HIS A 51 -30.62 25.40 2.61
N GLU A 52 -31.70 26.17 2.80
CA GLU A 52 -31.76 27.46 3.45
C GLU A 52 -31.15 27.46 4.86
N ALA A 53 -30.25 28.42 5.07
CA ALA A 53 -30.07 29.26 6.26
C ALA A 53 -30.28 28.61 7.64
N GLY A 54 -29.17 28.23 8.28
CA GLY A 54 -29.09 28.14 9.75
C GLY A 54 -29.14 29.54 10.40
N PRO A 55 -29.65 29.65 11.65
CA PRO A 55 -29.84 30.93 12.32
C PRO A 55 -28.52 31.53 12.84
N ASP A 56 -28.32 32.78 12.47
CA ASP A 56 -27.85 33.92 13.28
C ASP A 56 -26.94 33.59 14.48
N ILE A 57 -25.62 33.69 14.28
CA ILE A 57 -24.62 33.80 15.33
C ILE A 57 -24.48 35.28 15.72
N THR A 58 -25.04 35.66 16.87
CA THR A 58 -24.74 36.94 17.51
C THR A 58 -23.64 36.75 18.55
N GLU A 59 -22.62 37.61 18.42
CA GLU A 59 -21.43 37.74 19.24
C GLU A 59 -21.79 37.97 20.72
N GLU A 60 -21.06 37.31 21.64
CA GLU A 60 -20.75 37.94 22.92
C GLU A 60 -19.28 37.72 23.26
N VAL A 61 -18.52 38.79 23.04
CA VAL A 61 -17.14 39.00 23.42
C VAL A 61 -17.09 39.34 24.92
N VAL A 62 -16.54 38.44 25.74
CA VAL A 62 -16.02 38.81 27.07
C VAL A 62 -14.69 38.11 27.27
N ALA A 63 -13.65 38.93 27.41
CA ALA A 63 -12.34 38.61 27.97
C ALA A 63 -11.98 39.79 28.90
N PRO A 64 -10.87 39.73 29.66
CA PRO A 64 -10.45 38.74 30.64
C PRO A 64 -10.09 39.42 31.98
N ASP A 65 -10.10 38.70 33.10
CA ASP A 65 -9.43 39.09 34.36
C ASP A 65 -8.71 37.82 34.88
N ASP A 66 -7.37 37.79 34.97
CA ASP A 66 -6.54 38.04 36.18
C ASP A 66 -7.05 37.22 37.39
N ASP A 67 -6.31 36.39 38.12
CA ASP A 67 -4.88 36.24 38.43
C ASP A 67 -4.72 34.88 39.18
N GLU A 68 -3.48 34.55 39.53
CA GLU A 68 -3.04 33.67 40.65
C GLU A 68 -2.51 32.27 40.31
N ASP A 69 -1.18 32.24 40.25
CA ASP A 69 -0.29 31.13 40.55
C ASP A 69 -0.69 30.37 41.82
N GLU A 70 -0.73 29.03 41.77
CA GLU A 70 -0.22 28.21 42.87
C GLU A 70 0.48 26.97 42.29
N GLU A 71 1.79 26.92 42.51
CA GLU A 71 2.59 25.72 42.38
C GLU A 71 2.34 24.80 43.57
N THR A 72 2.16 23.51 43.30
CA THR A 72 2.52 22.46 44.27
C THR A 72 3.17 21.31 43.53
N GLU A 73 4.49 21.21 43.69
CA GLU A 73 5.27 19.98 43.57
C GLU A 73 4.95 19.06 44.77
N ASP A 74 4.74 17.76 44.51
CA ASP A 74 5.09 16.58 45.34
C ASP A 74 4.47 15.37 44.61
N ASP A 75 5.16 14.63 43.74
CA ASP A 75 6.29 13.72 43.92
C ASP A 75 5.94 12.36 44.59
N GLU A 76 6.59 11.34 44.04
CA GLU A 76 6.74 9.95 44.47
C GLU A 76 5.75 8.87 43.96
N GLU A 77 6.29 8.15 42.97
CA GLU A 77 6.49 6.68 42.92
C GLU A 77 5.25 5.79 43.09
N THR A 78 4.92 4.92 42.15
CA THR A 78 5.49 3.56 41.91
C THR A 78 4.56 2.96 40.82
N THR A 79 4.92 2.19 39.81
CA THR A 79 5.72 0.96 39.72
C THR A 79 6.04 0.68 38.26
N GLU A 80 7.23 0.14 38.04
CA GLU A 80 7.66 -0.63 36.87
C GLU A 80 6.56 -1.55 36.31
N ASP A 81 6.19 -1.34 35.04
CA ASP A 81 6.11 -2.38 34.02
C ASP A 81 6.14 -1.67 32.65
N GLY A 82 7.34 -1.43 32.17
CA GLY A 82 7.62 -0.66 30.94
C GLY A 82 8.19 -1.55 29.83
N GLU A 83 7.94 -2.86 29.86
CA GLU A 83 8.48 -3.80 28.86
C GLU A 83 7.54 -3.99 27.65
N ASP A 84 6.32 -3.46 27.71
CA ASP A 84 5.29 -3.62 26.67
C ASP A 84 5.17 -2.42 25.72
N GLU A 85 5.64 -1.23 26.09
CA GLU A 85 5.55 -0.05 25.21
C GLU A 85 6.64 -0.01 24.13
N GLU A 86 7.82 -0.59 24.37
CA GLU A 86 8.91 -0.62 23.35
C GLU A 86 8.71 -1.68 22.26
N MET A 87 7.92 -2.74 22.50
CA MET A 87 7.63 -3.75 21.47
C MET A 87 6.57 -3.29 20.45
N THR A 88 5.82 -2.22 20.73
CA THR A 88 4.83 -1.67 19.77
C THR A 88 5.49 -0.80 18.69
N ALA A 89 6.54 -0.05 19.03
CA ALA A 89 7.21 0.85 18.09
C ALA A 89 8.07 0.12 17.04
N GLN A 90 8.60 -1.07 17.37
CA GLN A 90 9.40 -1.86 16.41
C GLN A 90 8.52 -2.63 15.41
N ASN A 91 7.31 -2.99 15.82
CA ASN A 91 6.33 -3.72 14.99
C ASN A 91 5.36 -2.79 14.26
N TYR A 92 5.66 -1.49 14.17
CA TYR A 92 4.85 -0.54 13.44
C TYR A 92 5.70 0.36 12.54
N ARG A 93 5.29 0.51 11.28
CA ARG A 93 5.95 1.36 10.28
C ARG A 93 4.93 2.19 9.53
N VAL A 94 5.35 3.37 9.09
CA VAL A 94 4.50 4.29 8.31
C VAL A 94 5.12 4.54 6.94
N VAL A 95 4.28 4.43 5.91
CA VAL A 95 4.52 4.93 4.56
C VAL A 95 3.69 6.19 4.39
N SER A 96 4.34 7.33 4.25
CA SER A 96 3.68 8.59 3.89
C SER A 96 3.46 8.65 2.38
N LEU A 97 2.20 8.80 1.98
CA LEU A 97 1.82 9.08 0.59
C LEU A 97 1.74 10.59 0.43
N LYS A 98 2.73 11.18 -0.26
CA LYS A 98 2.87 12.63 -0.42
C LYS A 98 3.47 12.97 -1.78
N ASP A 99 3.06 14.09 -2.38
CA ASP A 99 3.70 14.64 -3.59
C ASP A 99 3.75 13.61 -4.74
N LEU A 100 2.69 12.80 -4.87
CA LEU A 100 2.60 11.69 -5.84
C LEU A 100 3.71 10.64 -5.70
N LYS A 101 4.21 10.42 -4.48
CA LYS A 101 5.25 9.44 -4.14
C LYS A 101 4.99 8.77 -2.79
N ALA A 102 5.71 7.68 -2.55
CA ALA A 102 5.73 6.96 -1.28
C ALA A 102 7.02 7.27 -0.50
N TYR A 103 6.91 7.44 0.81
CA TYR A 103 8.06 7.68 1.68
C TYR A 103 7.99 6.82 2.96
N PRO A 104 8.92 5.89 3.17
CA PRO A 104 9.94 5.45 2.20
C PRO A 104 9.30 4.66 1.04
N GLU A 105 9.98 4.60 -0.11
CA GLU A 105 9.59 3.75 -1.25
C GLU A 105 9.95 2.28 -1.00
N GLU A 106 11.02 2.03 -0.24
CA GLU A 106 11.46 0.70 0.13
C GLU A 106 11.69 0.60 1.64
N MET A 107 11.27 -0.50 2.26
CA MET A 107 11.53 -0.78 3.67
C MET A 107 11.70 -2.27 3.94
N THR A 108 12.44 -2.57 5.01
CA THR A 108 12.56 -3.92 5.58
C THR A 108 11.89 -3.96 6.94
N VAL A 109 11.11 -5.01 7.20
CA VAL A 109 10.35 -5.22 8.43
C VAL A 109 10.43 -6.68 8.85
N ASN A 110 10.15 -6.97 10.13
CA ASN A 110 10.04 -8.36 10.60
C ASN A 110 8.60 -8.86 10.44
N VAL A 111 8.42 -10.19 10.38
CA VAL A 111 7.10 -10.81 10.53
C VAL A 111 6.42 -10.31 11.81
N GLY A 112 5.13 -10.00 11.70
CA GLY A 112 4.33 -9.39 12.76
C GLY A 112 4.29 -7.86 12.69
N THR A 113 5.05 -7.21 11.80
CA THR A 113 5.02 -5.75 11.65
C THR A 113 3.73 -5.29 10.95
N THR A 114 3.08 -4.30 11.54
CA THR A 114 2.01 -3.49 10.93
C THR A 114 2.61 -2.35 10.13
N VAL A 115 2.24 -2.23 8.86
CA VAL A 115 2.56 -1.06 8.03
C VAL A 115 1.30 -0.24 7.82
N GLU A 116 1.38 1.05 8.13
CA GLU A 116 0.36 2.05 7.85
C GLU A 116 0.73 2.83 6.58
N TRP A 117 -0.19 2.93 5.64
CA TRP A 117 -0.13 3.90 4.55
C TRP A 117 -0.96 5.11 4.94
N ARG A 118 -0.30 6.26 5.07
CA ARG A 118 -0.92 7.52 5.48
C ARG A 118 -0.98 8.49 4.32
N ASN A 119 -2.18 8.95 3.97
CA ASN A 119 -2.35 9.93 2.92
C ASN A 119 -2.32 11.35 3.49
N VAL A 120 -1.23 12.06 3.18
CA VAL A 120 -1.05 13.45 3.62
C VAL A 120 -1.27 14.46 2.48
N ASN A 121 -1.88 14.02 1.37
CA ASN A 121 -2.28 14.91 0.28
C ASN A 121 -3.74 15.34 0.48
N ASP A 122 -4.04 16.60 0.17
CA ASP A 122 -5.37 17.17 0.41
C ASP A 122 -6.45 16.72 -0.58
N ASN A 123 -6.05 16.31 -1.80
CA ASN A 123 -6.99 16.12 -2.92
C ASN A 123 -6.75 14.81 -3.69
N LEU A 124 -6.08 13.84 -3.07
CA LEU A 124 -5.82 12.54 -3.68
C LEU A 124 -6.43 11.44 -2.83
N GLN A 125 -6.97 10.42 -3.48
CA GLN A 125 -7.40 9.18 -2.86
C GLN A 125 -6.46 8.06 -3.32
N HIS A 126 -6.18 7.12 -2.42
CA HIS A 126 -5.40 5.93 -2.73
C HIS A 126 -6.16 4.65 -2.33
N ILE A 127 -5.97 3.58 -3.07
CA ILE A 127 -6.32 2.22 -2.64
C ILE A 127 -5.07 1.38 -2.87
N ILE A 128 -4.63 0.65 -1.86
CA ILE A 128 -3.42 -0.18 -1.96
C ILE A 128 -3.74 -1.43 -2.78
N GLY A 129 -2.86 -1.76 -3.71
CA GLY A 129 -2.88 -2.98 -4.52
C GLY A 129 -1.52 -3.66 -4.47
N TRP A 130 -1.51 -4.97 -4.74
CA TRP A 130 -0.33 -5.82 -4.63
C TRP A 130 0.10 -6.33 -6.01
N ARG A 131 1.41 -6.42 -6.27
CA ARG A 131 1.96 -7.13 -7.44
C ARG A 131 2.54 -8.47 -7.02
N GLY A 132 2.42 -9.47 -7.90
CA GLY A 132 3.27 -10.67 -7.86
C GLY A 132 2.94 -11.73 -6.80
N GLN A 133 2.06 -11.48 -5.84
CA GLN A 133 1.52 -12.51 -4.97
C GLN A 133 0.01 -12.64 -5.11
N LYS A 134 -0.50 -13.86 -4.93
CA LYS A 134 -1.93 -14.14 -4.77
C LYS A 134 -2.49 -13.08 -3.82
N GLN A 135 -3.57 -12.41 -4.23
CA GLN A 135 -4.24 -11.38 -3.41
C GLN A 135 -4.20 -11.84 -1.95
N MET A 136 -3.64 -11.03 -1.06
CA MET A 136 -3.34 -11.33 0.36
C MET A 136 -4.59 -11.70 1.20
N GLY A 137 -5.70 -12.06 0.55
CA GLY A 137 -7.00 -12.33 1.15
C GLY A 137 -7.68 -11.07 1.69
N VAL A 138 -7.03 -9.91 1.60
CA VAL A 138 -7.51 -8.63 2.10
C VAL A 138 -7.95 -7.74 0.93
N THR A 139 -9.06 -7.05 1.13
CA THR A 139 -9.54 -5.96 0.26
C THR A 139 -9.20 -4.65 0.96
N PRO A 140 -8.22 -3.87 0.47
CA PRO A 140 -7.87 -2.59 1.08
C PRO A 140 -9.00 -1.58 0.95
N GLU A 141 -9.19 -0.78 2.00
CA GLU A 141 -10.14 0.33 1.99
C GLU A 141 -9.52 1.55 1.28
N PRO A 142 -10.35 2.43 0.69
CA PRO A 142 -9.89 3.72 0.23
C PRO A 142 -9.25 4.54 1.36
N ILE A 143 -8.16 5.22 1.04
CA ILE A 143 -7.47 6.17 1.92
C ILE A 143 -7.74 7.57 1.37
N LEU A 144 -8.70 8.29 1.96
CA LEU A 144 -9.01 9.67 1.61
C LEU A 144 -7.94 10.63 2.16
N ALA A 145 -8.09 11.92 1.88
CA ALA A 145 -7.19 12.95 2.38
C ALA A 145 -7.15 12.97 3.92
N GLY A 146 -5.94 12.85 4.49
CA GLY A 146 -5.73 12.81 5.94
C GLY A 146 -5.97 11.44 6.59
N GLU A 147 -6.48 10.46 5.86
CA GLU A 147 -6.75 9.11 6.37
C GLU A 147 -5.53 8.18 6.26
N SER A 148 -5.65 7.02 6.88
CA SER A 148 -4.69 5.94 6.77
C SER A 148 -5.36 4.58 6.64
N TRP A 149 -4.61 3.62 6.10
CA TRP A 149 -4.98 2.20 6.11
C TRP A 149 -3.77 1.39 6.54
N SER A 150 -3.99 0.33 7.33
CA SER A 150 -2.91 -0.47 7.90
C SER A 150 -3.06 -1.95 7.58
N TYR A 151 -1.93 -2.65 7.50
CA TYR A 151 -1.87 -4.09 7.30
C TYR A 151 -0.72 -4.73 8.07
N THR A 152 -0.98 -5.86 8.73
CA THR A 152 0.04 -6.64 9.44
C THR A 152 0.51 -7.80 8.58
N PHE A 153 1.82 -7.89 8.37
CA PHE A 153 2.44 -8.97 7.61
C PHE A 153 2.77 -10.15 8.52
N ASP A 154 2.30 -11.35 8.18
CA ASP A 154 2.39 -12.57 9.00
C ASP A 154 3.29 -13.66 8.39
N ALA A 155 3.86 -13.41 7.21
CA ALA A 155 4.75 -14.33 6.52
C ALA A 155 5.93 -13.58 5.87
N PRO A 156 7.14 -14.18 5.87
CA PRO A 156 8.29 -13.58 5.22
C PRO A 156 8.13 -13.55 3.70
N GLY A 157 8.78 -12.58 3.05
CA GLY A 157 8.70 -12.43 1.61
C GLY A 157 8.98 -11.01 1.11
N GLU A 158 8.81 -10.83 -0.20
CA GLU A 158 8.91 -9.53 -0.86
C GLU A 158 7.53 -9.16 -1.40
N ILE A 159 7.05 -7.97 -1.01
CA ILE A 159 5.76 -7.44 -1.43
C ILE A 159 5.98 -6.10 -2.14
N THR A 160 5.72 -6.07 -3.44
CA THR A 160 5.57 -4.81 -4.17
C THR A 160 4.12 -4.37 -4.13
N TRP A 161 3.88 -3.15 -3.68
CA TRP A 161 2.56 -2.54 -3.63
C TRP A 161 2.48 -1.31 -4.55
N PHE A 162 1.26 -0.91 -4.89
CA PHE A 162 0.99 0.30 -5.67
C PHE A 162 -0.38 0.90 -5.33
N SER A 163 -0.57 2.18 -5.61
CA SER A 163 -1.90 2.79 -5.60
C SER A 163 -2.66 2.40 -6.86
N THR A 164 -3.80 1.74 -6.73
CA THR A 164 -4.59 1.30 -7.91
C THR A 164 -5.09 2.47 -8.75
N ALA A 165 -5.35 3.62 -8.12
CA ALA A 165 -5.74 4.87 -8.81
C ALA A 165 -4.58 5.52 -9.58
N ARG A 166 -3.33 5.35 -9.11
CA ARG A 166 -2.12 5.91 -9.73
C ARG A 166 -0.94 4.93 -9.56
N PRO A 167 -0.76 3.96 -10.47
CA PRO A 167 0.22 2.88 -10.30
C PRO A 167 1.69 3.32 -10.23
N THR A 168 2.01 4.58 -10.55
CA THR A 168 3.34 5.18 -10.36
C THR A 168 3.66 5.45 -8.90
N ILE A 169 2.66 5.51 -8.03
CA ILE A 169 2.83 5.60 -6.57
C ILE A 169 2.90 4.17 -6.06
N GLN A 170 4.10 3.73 -5.71
CA GLN A 170 4.39 2.33 -5.41
C GLN A 170 5.52 2.24 -4.40
N GLY A 171 5.76 1.03 -3.91
CA GLY A 171 6.91 0.72 -3.06
C GLY A 171 7.09 -0.78 -2.87
N THR A 172 8.17 -1.14 -2.19
CA THR A 172 8.54 -2.53 -1.90
C THR A 172 8.76 -2.71 -0.40
N ILE A 173 8.21 -3.79 0.16
CA ILE A 173 8.37 -4.17 1.55
C ILE A 173 9.03 -5.55 1.57
N TYR A 174 10.19 -5.64 2.21
CA TYR A 174 10.89 -6.89 2.49
C TYR A 174 10.54 -7.33 3.91
N ILE A 175 10.05 -8.55 4.06
CA ILE A 175 9.57 -9.11 5.33
C ILE A 175 10.51 -10.26 5.72
N GLU A 176 11.21 -10.08 6.84
CA GLU A 176 12.21 -10.99 7.40
C GLU A 176 11.65 -11.76 8.61
N GLU A 177 12.23 -12.93 8.94
CA GLU A 177 11.82 -13.77 10.08
C GLU A 177 12.23 -13.21 11.46
#